data_AF-I2NKK5-F1
#
_entry.id   AF-I2NKK5-F1
#
_cell.length_a   1.000
_cell.length_b   1.000
_cell.length_c   1.000
_cell.angle_alpha   90.00
_cell.angle_beta   90.00
_cell.angle_gamma   90.00
#
_symmetry.space_group_name_H-M   'P 1'
#
loop_
_entity.id
_entity.type
_entity.pdbx_description
1 polymer ?
#
loop_
_entity_poly.entity_id
_entity_poly.type
_entity_poly.pdbx_seq_one_letter_code
_entity_poly.pdbx_strand_id
1 'polypeptide(L)'
;MHQAGWTDLISRSEPRIKRDRKNASAFFELEDGRIKAKPITGIPTAIELTPEEWKKLPNLAQIGTLYTDGVLVEFMLGKDGSEQYRDQFGNGQYALQITIKAYWDFLRLHAQEEFGKPGYREALDKELRLRAKERKKMEDKARAAGFEFDESYQDPPVPPLIALPRDGSR
;
A
#
# COMPACT_ATOMS: atom_id res chain seq x y z
N MET A 1 -21.30 2.89 -15.49
CA MET A 1 -20.91 2.83 -14.08
C MET A 1 -19.87 3.91 -13.85
N HIS A 2 -20.13 4.89 -12.99
CA HIS A 2 -19.09 5.82 -12.54
C HIS A 2 -18.17 5.03 -11.60
N GLN A 3 -16.91 4.78 -11.99
CA GLN A 3 -15.89 4.36 -11.01
C GLN A 3 -15.81 5.48 -9.97
N ALA A 4 -15.96 5.14 -8.70
CA ALA A 4 -15.97 6.08 -7.59
C ALA A 4 -14.57 6.69 -7.30
N GLY A 5 -13.74 6.87 -8.33
CA GLY A 5 -12.44 7.53 -8.26
C GLY A 5 -11.36 6.79 -7.45
N TRP A 6 -11.63 5.58 -6.97
CA TRP A 6 -10.66 4.81 -6.19
C TRP A 6 -9.54 4.28 -7.06
N THR A 7 -8.31 4.59 -6.64
CA THR A 7 -7.11 4.02 -7.23
C THR A 7 -6.27 3.35 -6.16
N ASP A 8 -5.58 2.32 -6.58
CA ASP A 8 -4.57 1.63 -5.82
C ASP A 8 -3.43 2.61 -5.46
N LEU A 9 -3.21 2.89 -4.18
CA LEU A 9 -2.15 3.78 -3.72
C LEU A 9 -0.79 3.10 -3.92
N ILE A 10 0.08 3.74 -4.69
CA ILE A 10 1.48 3.35 -4.87
C ILE A 10 2.34 4.20 -3.96
N SER A 11 3.17 3.56 -3.13
CA SER A 11 4.10 4.28 -2.25
C SER A 11 5.02 5.20 -3.07
N ARG A 12 5.40 6.33 -2.49
CA ARG A 12 6.22 7.35 -3.16
C ARG A 12 7.62 6.89 -3.57
N SER A 13 8.11 5.80 -2.98
CA SER A 13 9.38 5.15 -3.31
C SER A 13 9.22 3.94 -4.24
N GLU A 14 7.99 3.47 -4.48
CA GLU A 14 7.73 2.26 -5.26
C GLU A 14 7.57 2.53 -6.75
N PRO A 15 7.97 1.57 -7.60
CA PRO A 15 7.80 1.70 -9.03
C PRO A 15 6.33 1.66 -9.42
N ARG A 16 5.94 2.46 -10.40
CA ARG A 16 4.55 2.51 -10.92
C ARG A 16 4.24 1.34 -11.86
N ILE A 17 4.56 0.13 -11.44
CA ILE A 17 4.25 -1.08 -12.20
C ILE A 17 2.73 -1.20 -12.30
N LYS A 18 2.24 -1.52 -13.50
CA LYS A 18 0.82 -1.69 -13.76
C LYS A 18 0.28 -2.83 -12.89
N ARG A 19 -0.76 -2.53 -12.12
CA ARG A 19 -1.34 -3.45 -11.13
C ARG A 19 -2.32 -4.42 -11.79
N ASP A 20 -1.80 -5.30 -12.63
CA ASP A 20 -2.58 -6.32 -13.33
C ASP A 20 -2.00 -7.73 -13.16
N ARG A 21 -2.79 -8.74 -13.53
CA ARG A 21 -2.40 -10.15 -13.39
C ARG A 21 -1.12 -10.50 -14.15
N LYS A 22 -0.84 -9.83 -15.27
CA LYS A 22 0.37 -10.05 -16.08
C LYS A 22 1.63 -9.68 -15.28
N ASN A 23 1.55 -8.63 -14.46
CA ASN A 23 2.65 -8.16 -13.63
C ASN A 23 2.62 -8.72 -12.19
N ALA A 24 1.79 -9.73 -11.87
CA ALA A 24 1.61 -10.24 -10.50
C ALA A 24 2.92 -10.63 -9.79
N SER A 25 3.90 -11.17 -10.53
CA SER A 25 5.22 -11.55 -10.01
C SER A 25 6.08 -10.38 -9.50
N ALA A 26 5.70 -9.14 -9.83
CA ALA A 26 6.31 -7.94 -9.25
C ALA A 26 5.90 -7.74 -7.77
N PHE A 27 4.68 -8.16 -7.41
CA PHE A 27 4.07 -7.86 -6.11
C PHE A 27 4.20 -9.04 -5.15
N PHE A 28 4.06 -10.26 -5.66
CA PHE A 28 4.17 -11.47 -4.86
C PHE A 28 4.74 -12.63 -5.65
N GLU A 29 5.46 -13.51 -4.95
CA GLU A 29 5.90 -14.78 -5.48
C GLU A 29 5.44 -15.92 -4.58
N LEU A 30 5.28 -17.10 -5.19
CA LEU A 30 5.08 -18.35 -4.47
C LEU A 30 6.45 -18.97 -4.20
N GLU A 31 6.91 -18.90 -2.96
CA GLU A 31 8.15 -19.54 -2.49
C GLU A 31 7.77 -20.59 -1.44
N ASP A 32 8.21 -21.84 -1.63
CA ASP A 32 7.94 -22.98 -0.72
C ASP A 32 6.46 -23.13 -0.28
N GLY A 33 5.54 -22.87 -1.22
CA GLY A 33 4.10 -23.00 -0.96
C GLY A 33 3.46 -21.84 -0.20
N ARG A 34 4.18 -20.74 0.06
CA ARG A 34 3.67 -19.51 0.69
C ARG A 34 3.78 -18.33 -0.24
N ILE A 35 2.84 -17.38 -0.12
CA ILE A 35 2.97 -16.07 -0.76
C ILE A 35 3.98 -15.26 0.03
N LYS A 36 5.10 -14.92 -0.60
CA LYS A 36 6.02 -13.90 -0.12
C LYS A 36 5.68 -12.61 -0.86
N ALA A 37 4.96 -11.72 -0.18
CA ALA A 37 4.82 -10.35 -0.64
C ALA A 37 6.24 -9.78 -0.78
N LYS A 38 6.60 -9.32 -1.99
CA LYS A 38 7.85 -8.57 -2.15
C LYS A 38 7.71 -7.26 -1.39
N PRO A 39 8.81 -6.59 -1.00
CA PRO A 39 8.77 -5.33 -0.25
C PRO A 39 8.12 -4.14 -0.99
N ILE A 40 7.36 -4.42 -2.05
CA ILE A 40 6.46 -3.51 -2.76
C ILE A 40 5.07 -3.76 -2.14
N THR A 41 4.53 -2.73 -1.49
CA THR A 41 3.35 -2.73 -0.60
C THR A 41 2.18 -3.59 -1.07
N GLY A 42 1.93 -4.66 -0.32
CA GLY A 42 0.69 -5.45 -0.38
C GLY A 42 0.38 -6.07 -1.74
N ILE A 43 -0.74 -6.79 -1.79
CA ILE A 43 -1.28 -7.30 -3.05
C ILE A 43 -2.19 -6.22 -3.64
N PRO A 44 -1.95 -5.77 -4.88
CA PRO A 44 -2.82 -4.79 -5.53
C PRO A 44 -4.28 -5.24 -5.56
N THR A 45 -5.20 -4.30 -5.27
CA THR A 45 -6.64 -4.62 -5.26
C THR A 45 -7.18 -4.98 -6.65
N ALA A 46 -6.52 -4.49 -7.71
CA ALA A 46 -6.84 -4.81 -9.09
C ALA A 46 -6.42 -6.22 -9.54
N ILE A 47 -5.67 -6.97 -8.71
CA ILE A 47 -5.28 -8.35 -9.01
C ILE A 47 -6.20 -9.30 -8.23
N GLU A 48 -7.13 -9.94 -8.93
CA GLU A 48 -7.92 -11.03 -8.36
C GLU A 48 -7.02 -12.24 -8.07
N LEU A 49 -6.99 -12.67 -6.81
CA LEU A 49 -6.30 -13.87 -6.37
C LEU A 49 -7.16 -15.11 -6.63
N THR A 50 -6.53 -16.21 -7.05
CA THR A 50 -7.22 -17.51 -7.15
C THR A 50 -7.52 -18.08 -5.75
N PRO A 51 -8.46 -19.01 -5.61
CA PRO A 51 -8.72 -19.67 -4.32
C PRO A 51 -7.47 -20.29 -3.68
N GLU A 52 -6.55 -20.83 -4.47
CA GLU A 52 -5.28 -21.39 -4.01
C GLU A 52 -4.32 -20.31 -3.51
N GLU A 53 -4.30 -19.15 -4.16
CA GLU A 53 -3.48 -18.01 -3.74
C GLU A 53 -4.00 -17.40 -2.44
N TRP A 54 -5.32 -17.23 -2.31
CA TRP A 54 -5.96 -16.82 -1.06
C TRP A 54 -5.56 -17.71 0.12
N LYS A 55 -5.49 -19.03 -0.09
CA LYS A 55 -5.08 -19.98 0.96
C LYS A 55 -3.62 -19.82 1.40
N LYS A 56 -2.76 -19.27 0.53
CA LYS A 56 -1.31 -19.16 0.74
C LYS A 56 -0.86 -17.80 1.27
N LEU A 57 -1.79 -16.87 1.46
CA LEU A 57 -1.51 -15.60 2.12
C LEU A 57 -0.99 -15.82 3.55
N PRO A 58 0.00 -15.03 4.01
CA PRO A 58 0.42 -15.06 5.41
C PRO A 58 -0.72 -14.59 6.33
N ASN A 59 -0.61 -14.88 7.62
CA ASN A 59 -1.46 -14.23 8.61
C ASN A 59 -1.17 -12.72 8.61
N LEU A 60 -2.21 -11.88 8.65
CA LEU A 60 -2.14 -10.42 8.55
C LEU A 60 -1.58 -9.95 7.20
N ALA A 61 -2.02 -10.58 6.10
CA ALA A 61 -1.64 -10.14 4.77
C ALA A 61 -2.24 -8.77 4.45
N GLN A 62 -1.41 -7.80 4.06
CA GLN A 62 -1.89 -6.51 3.55
C GLN A 62 -2.40 -6.68 2.11
N ILE A 63 -3.70 -6.46 1.91
CA ILE A 63 -4.39 -6.65 0.61
C ILE A 63 -4.70 -5.29 -0.01
N GLY A 64 -3.64 -4.50 -0.18
CA GLY A 64 -3.69 -3.22 -0.86
C GLY A 64 -4.17 -2.06 0.01
N THR A 65 -3.94 -0.88 -0.54
CA THR A 65 -4.37 0.40 0.02
C THR A 65 -5.00 1.18 -1.13
N LEU A 66 -6.24 1.64 -0.96
CA LEU A 66 -6.94 2.48 -1.92
C LEU A 66 -6.89 3.94 -1.50
N TYR A 67 -6.93 4.82 -2.49
CA TYR A 67 -7.00 6.26 -2.32
C TYR A 67 -8.09 6.86 -3.21
N THR A 68 -8.84 7.82 -2.66
CA THR A 68 -9.64 8.77 -3.45
C THR A 68 -9.84 10.05 -2.65
N ASP A 69 -9.74 11.22 -3.29
CA ASP A 69 -10.09 12.53 -2.72
C ASP A 69 -9.64 12.80 -1.28
N GLY A 70 -8.39 12.42 -0.94
CA GLY A 70 -7.81 12.64 0.39
C GLY A 70 -8.15 11.58 1.44
N VAL A 71 -8.89 10.54 1.05
CA VAL A 71 -9.24 9.38 1.89
C VAL A 71 -8.38 8.18 1.50
N LEU A 72 -7.89 7.48 2.51
CA LEU A 72 -7.20 6.19 2.39
C LEU A 72 -8.06 5.08 2.97
N VAL A 73 -8.08 3.92 2.31
CA VAL A 73 -8.63 2.69 2.85
C VAL A 73 -7.58 1.59 2.74
N GLU A 74 -7.14 1.07 3.87
CA GLU A 74 -6.19 -0.05 3.96
C GLU A 74 -6.95 -1.34 4.28
N PHE A 75 -6.64 -2.42 3.56
CA PHE A 75 -7.21 -3.73 3.81
C PHE A 75 -6.14 -4.68 4.34
N MET A 76 -6.48 -5.40 5.41
CA MET A 76 -5.62 -6.43 5.97
C MET A 76 -6.44 -7.68 6.26
N LEU A 77 -5.95 -8.83 5.82
CA LEU A 77 -6.56 -10.12 6.05
C LEU A 77 -5.80 -10.86 7.15
N GLY A 78 -6.43 -10.99 8.31
CA GLY A 78 -6.06 -11.97 9.32
C GLY A 78 -6.53 -13.35 8.89
N LYS A 79 -5.64 -14.34 8.99
CA LYS A 79 -5.98 -15.75 8.80
C LYS A 79 -5.60 -16.49 10.07
N ASP A 80 -6.58 -17.17 10.67
CA ASP A 80 -6.29 -17.99 11.82
C ASP A 80 -5.44 -19.20 11.41
N GLY A 81 -4.26 -19.31 12.02
CA GLY A 81 -3.34 -20.42 11.78
C GLY A 81 -3.64 -21.66 12.63
N SER A 82 -4.48 -21.53 13.66
CA SER A 82 -4.76 -22.57 14.64
C SER A 82 -5.59 -23.70 14.04
N GLU A 83 -5.17 -24.94 14.31
CA GLU A 83 -5.89 -26.14 13.84
C GLU A 83 -7.28 -26.28 14.47
N GLN A 84 -7.47 -25.74 15.68
CA GLN A 84 -8.74 -25.86 16.41
C GLN A 84 -9.91 -25.08 15.76
N TYR A 85 -9.61 -24.13 14.88
CA TYR A 85 -10.60 -23.30 14.19
C TYR A 85 -10.73 -23.65 12.70
N ARG A 86 -10.17 -24.79 12.28
CA ARG A 86 -10.34 -25.29 10.92
C ARG A 86 -11.62 -26.12 10.79
N ASP A 87 -12.34 -25.91 9.71
CA ASP A 87 -13.44 -26.80 9.32
C ASP A 87 -12.93 -28.19 8.89
N GLN A 88 -13.85 -29.12 8.64
CA GLN A 88 -13.53 -30.48 8.18
C GLN A 88 -12.80 -30.54 6.82
N PHE A 89 -12.72 -29.42 6.10
CA PHE A 89 -12.03 -29.28 4.82
C PHE A 89 -10.69 -28.55 4.96
N GLY A 90 -10.28 -28.23 6.19
CA GLY A 90 -9.03 -27.54 6.50
C GLY A 90 -9.07 -26.02 6.29
N ASN A 91 -10.25 -25.42 6.07
CA ASN A 91 -10.40 -23.97 5.97
C ASN A 91 -10.46 -23.35 7.38
N GLY A 92 -9.57 -22.40 7.65
CA GLY A 92 -9.59 -21.63 8.90
C GLY A 92 -10.55 -20.45 8.88
N GLN A 93 -10.62 -19.73 10.00
CA GLN A 93 -11.32 -18.44 10.08
C GLN A 93 -10.51 -17.32 9.43
N TYR A 94 -11.22 -16.37 8.82
CA TYR A 94 -10.66 -15.18 8.21
C TYR A 94 -11.24 -13.94 8.89
N ALA A 95 -10.39 -12.96 9.16
CA ALA A 95 -10.78 -11.65 9.65
C ALA A 95 -10.34 -10.59 8.65
N LEU A 96 -11.27 -9.73 8.22
CA LEU A 96 -10.95 -8.57 7.41
C LEU A 96 -10.90 -7.34 8.31
N GLN A 97 -9.72 -6.73 8.41
CA GLN A 97 -9.56 -5.41 9.01
C GLN A 97 -9.55 -4.37 7.90
N ILE A 98 -10.43 -3.38 8.04
CA ILE A 98 -10.52 -2.21 7.16
C ILE A 98 -10.15 -0.99 8.00
N THR A 99 -9.12 -0.27 7.56
CA THR A 99 -8.71 0.98 8.23
C THR A 99 -8.95 2.15 7.28
N ILE A 100 -9.79 3.09 7.70
CA ILE A 100 -10.09 4.31 6.93
C ILE A 100 -9.36 5.46 7.60
N LYS A 101 -8.55 6.20 6.83
CA LYS A 101 -7.76 7.33 7.32
C LYS A 101 -7.89 8.51 6.37
N ALA A 102 -7.69 9.71 6.89
CA ALA A 102 -7.39 10.84 6.04
C ALA A 102 -5.92 10.77 5.59
N TYR A 103 -5.67 10.91 4.28
CA TYR A 103 -4.31 10.86 3.70
C TYR A 103 -3.37 11.89 4.33
N TRP A 104 -3.91 13.07 4.65
CA TRP A 104 -3.15 14.16 5.23
C TRP A 104 -2.72 13.85 6.68
N ASP A 105 -3.56 13.18 7.46
CA ASP A 105 -3.20 12.77 8.82
C ASP A 105 -2.09 11.73 8.80
N PHE A 106 -2.15 10.79 7.86
CA PHE A 106 -1.09 9.80 7.66
C PHE A 106 0.28 10.47 7.37
N LEU A 107 0.33 11.38 6.40
CA LEU A 107 1.57 12.10 6.05
C LEU A 107 2.07 12.99 7.20
N ARG A 108 1.14 13.67 7.89
CA ARG A 108 1.47 14.56 9.00
C ARG A 108 2.02 13.79 10.20
N LEU A 109 1.37 12.70 10.60
CA LEU A 109 1.82 11.85 11.71
C LEU A 109 3.22 11.31 11.41
N HIS A 110 3.43 10.74 10.21
CA HIS A 110 4.75 10.30 9.75
C HIS A 110 5.79 11.42 9.87
N ALA A 111 5.51 12.62 9.34
CA ALA A 111 6.45 13.73 9.40
C ALA A 111 6.73 14.22 10.83
N GLN A 112 5.74 14.20 11.72
CA GLN A 112 5.88 14.65 13.10
C GLN A 112 6.65 13.63 13.95
N GLU A 113 6.37 12.34 13.79
CA GLU A 113 7.04 11.25 14.50
C GLU A 113 8.49 11.10 14.06
N GLU A 114 8.77 11.18 12.76
CA GLU A 114 10.12 10.98 12.22
C GLU A 114 11.04 12.20 12.37
N PHE A 115 10.52 13.42 12.22
CA PHE A 115 11.37 14.62 12.10
C PHE A 115 11.22 15.64 13.23
N GLY A 116 10.10 15.63 13.97
CA GLY A 116 9.83 16.58 15.04
C GLY A 116 9.69 18.05 14.60
N LYS A 117 9.15 18.90 15.48
CA LYS A 117 9.13 20.37 15.27
C LYS A 117 10.49 20.97 15.67
N PRO A 118 11.00 22.02 14.99
CA PRO A 118 10.32 22.87 14.01
C PRO A 118 10.57 22.53 12.52
N GLY A 119 11.48 21.62 12.18
CA GLY A 119 11.95 21.40 10.79
C GLY A 119 11.22 20.32 9.97
N TYR A 120 10.08 19.82 10.45
CA TYR A 120 9.39 18.70 9.81
C TYR A 120 8.99 18.98 8.35
N ARG A 121 8.75 20.24 7.97
CA ARG A 121 8.39 20.59 6.59
C ARG A 121 9.57 20.44 5.64
N GLU A 122 10.71 21.05 5.96
CA GLU A 122 11.91 20.89 5.13
C GLU A 122 12.38 19.44 5.08
N ALA A 123 12.25 18.72 6.20
CA ALA A 123 12.59 17.30 6.29
C ALA A 123 11.68 16.44 5.39
N LEU A 124 10.36 16.66 5.43
CA LEU A 124 9.41 15.94 4.56
C LEU A 124 9.68 16.24 3.08
N ASP A 125 9.92 17.49 2.70
CA ASP A 125 10.24 17.84 1.31
C ASP A 125 11.52 17.14 0.83
N LYS A 126 12.55 17.05 1.70
CA LYS A 126 13.79 16.34 1.41
C LYS A 126 13.54 14.82 1.27
N GLU A 127 12.73 14.24 2.15
CA GLU A 127 12.36 12.83 2.09
C GLU A 127 11.59 12.51 0.81
N LEU A 128 10.61 13.32 0.43
CA LEU A 128 9.83 13.14 -0.79
C LEU A 128 10.72 13.16 -2.05
N ARG A 129 11.72 14.06 -2.08
CA ARG A 129 12.73 14.09 -3.16
C ARG A 129 13.62 12.84 -3.16
N LEU A 130 13.95 12.30 -1.98
CA LEU A 130 14.72 11.06 -1.87
C LEU A 130 13.90 9.87 -2.40
N ARG A 131 12.66 9.73 -1.94
CA ARG A 131 11.73 8.68 -2.41
C ARG A 131 11.52 8.73 -3.93
N ALA A 132 11.43 9.92 -4.53
CA ALA A 132 11.36 10.06 -5.98
C ALA A 132 12.61 9.52 -6.72
N LYS A 133 13.80 9.72 -6.15
CA LYS A 133 15.05 9.15 -6.70
C LYS A 133 15.08 7.63 -6.56
N GLU A 134 14.65 7.12 -5.42
CA GLU A 134 14.55 5.68 -5.17
C GLU A 134 13.56 5.01 -6.12
N ARG A 135 12.38 5.60 -6.30
CA ARG A 135 11.39 5.16 -7.27
C ARG A 135 12.02 5.04 -8.64
N LYS A 136 12.66 6.10 -9.16
CA LYS A 136 13.29 6.07 -10.49
C LYS A 136 14.27 4.90 -10.64
N LYS A 137 15.12 4.66 -9.63
CA LYS A 137 16.05 3.52 -9.62
C LYS A 137 15.32 2.17 -9.66
N MET A 138 14.20 2.04 -8.95
CA MET A 138 13.37 0.83 -8.95
C MET A 138 12.61 0.66 -10.28
N GLU A 139 12.11 1.74 -10.87
CA GLU A 139 11.46 1.72 -12.18
C GLU A 139 12.43 1.29 -13.28
N ASP A 140 13.68 1.77 -13.27
CA ASP A 140 14.70 1.35 -14.25
C ASP A 140 15.01 -0.14 -14.14
N LYS A 141 15.11 -0.68 -12.92
CA LYS A 141 15.28 -2.12 -12.67
C LYS A 141 14.07 -2.92 -13.15
N ALA A 142 12.86 -2.48 -12.83
CA ALA A 142 11.64 -3.17 -13.20
C ALA A 142 11.40 -3.14 -14.72
N ARG A 143 11.77 -2.05 -15.38
CA ARG A 143 11.73 -1.96 -16.86
C ARG A 143 12.72 -2.93 -17.50
N ALA A 144 13.94 -3.04 -16.95
CA ALA A 144 14.91 -4.04 -17.42
C ALA A 144 14.43 -5.48 -17.21
N ALA A 145 13.57 -5.72 -16.22
CA ALA A 145 12.91 -7.01 -15.97
C ALA A 145 11.65 -7.24 -16.82
N GLY A 146 11.27 -6.29 -17.69
CA GLY A 146 10.15 -6.43 -18.62
C GLY A 146 8.77 -6.10 -18.05
N PHE A 147 8.68 -5.47 -16.89
CA PHE A 147 7.41 -5.06 -16.31
C PHE A 147 6.81 -3.85 -17.04
N GLU A 148 5.48 -3.85 -17.16
CA GLU A 148 4.73 -2.71 -17.71
C GLU A 148 4.43 -1.68 -16.61
N PHE A 149 4.37 -0.40 -17.00
CA PHE A 149 4.13 0.70 -16.07
C PHE A 149 2.77 1.36 -16.33
N ASP A 150 2.15 1.84 -15.26
CA ASP A 150 1.02 2.75 -15.33
C ASP A 150 1.54 4.19 -15.42
N GLU A 151 1.73 4.67 -16.64
CA GLU A 151 2.16 6.05 -16.92
C GLU A 151 1.08 7.09 -16.59
N SER A 152 -0.17 6.66 -16.37
CA SER A 152 -1.28 7.55 -16.00
C SER A 152 -1.35 7.81 -14.50
N TYR A 153 -0.72 6.97 -13.68
CA TYR A 153 -0.75 7.11 -12.23
C TYR A 153 -0.11 8.43 -11.77
N GLN A 154 -0.88 9.19 -10.99
CA GLN A 154 -0.43 10.38 -10.29
C GLN A 154 -0.42 10.09 -8.78
N ASP A 155 0.67 10.43 -8.10
CA ASP A 155 0.67 10.39 -6.64
C ASP A 155 -0.43 11.32 -6.11
N PRO A 156 -1.07 10.96 -4.98
CA PRO A 156 -1.94 11.89 -4.28
C PRO A 156 -1.26 13.25 -4.06
N PRO A 157 -1.97 14.38 -4.09
CA PRO A 157 -1.39 15.68 -3.81
C PRO A 157 -0.81 15.70 -2.39
N VAL A 158 0.37 16.32 -2.23
CA VAL A 158 0.91 16.61 -0.89
C VAL A 158 0.13 17.81 -0.35
N PRO A 159 -0.63 17.66 0.76
CA PRO A 159 -1.36 18.77 1.32
C PRO A 159 -0.40 19.84 1.84
N PRO A 160 -0.79 21.12 1.85
CA PRO A 160 0.01 22.15 2.48
C PRO A 160 0.20 21.77 3.95
N LEU A 161 1.46 21.66 4.37
CA LEU A 161 1.84 21.38 5.76
C LEU A 161 1.61 22.64 6.61
N ILE A 162 0.35 23.01 6.77
CA ILE A 162 -0.05 24.10 7.66
C ILE A 162 0.07 23.57 9.08
N ALA A 163 0.68 24.35 9.97
CA ALA A 163 0.53 24.08 11.39
C ALA A 163 -0.98 24.15 11.69
N LEU A 164 -1.59 23.03 12.10
CA LEU A 164 -2.93 23.07 12.67
C LEU A 164 -2.94 24.14 13.78
N PRO A 165 -4.04 24.90 13.94
CA PRO A 165 -4.18 25.80 15.08
C PRO A 165 -3.83 25.03 16.35
N ARG A 166 -2.95 25.59 17.18
CA ARG A 166 -2.75 25.09 18.54
C ARG A 166 -4.11 25.19 19.22
N ASP A 167 -4.73 24.04 19.44
CA ASP A 167 -5.87 23.79 20.31
C ASP A 167 -6.96 24.87 20.37
N GLY A 168 -8.11 24.55 19.76
CA GLY A 168 -9.43 24.83 20.36
C GLY A 168 -9.83 26.26 20.74
N SER A 169 -9.15 27.30 20.28
CA SER A 169 -9.59 28.69 20.52
C SER A 169 -10.57 29.12 19.43
N ARG A 170 -11.84 28.80 19.63
CA ARG A 170 -12.98 29.55 19.11
C ARG A 170 -13.63 30.31 20.26
#